data_AF-A0A925BN37-F1
#
_entry.id   AF-A0A925BN37-F1
#
_cell.length_a   1.000
_cell.length_b   1.000
_cell.length_c   1.000
_cell.angle_alpha   90.00
_cell.angle_beta   90.00
_cell.angle_gamma   90.00
#
_symmetry.space_group_name_H-M   'P 1'
#
loop_
_entity.id
_entity.type
_entity.pdbx_description
1 polymer ?
#
loop_
_entity_poly.entity_id
_entity_poly.type
_entity_poly.pdbx_seq_one_letter_code
_entity_poly.pdbx_strand_id
1 'polypeptide(L)'
;MKNVAIQTRCLVHQLPEDQPSPLGLICRECHARLRHDPPRGSCRGYWESQPVINDGDPCSVFALVWDDFQIRSVHPTTAWEDLERDALDVLNSANRRTQR
;
A
#
# COMPACT_ATOMS: atom_id res chain seq x y z
N MET A 1 -0.98 -2.55 -27.21
CA MET A 1 -0.52 -1.85 -25.99
C MET A 1 -0.51 -2.88 -24.88
N LYS A 2 0.65 -3.16 -24.28
CA LYS A 2 0.74 -4.19 -23.23
C LYS A 2 -0.03 -3.68 -22.02
N ASN A 3 -1.03 -4.43 -21.57
CA ASN A 3 -1.59 -4.30 -20.22
C ASN A 3 -0.45 -4.60 -19.24
N VAL A 4 0.38 -3.60 -18.95
CA VAL A 4 1.26 -3.65 -17.79
C VAL A 4 0.32 -3.47 -16.61
N ALA A 5 0.01 -4.58 -15.93
CA ALA A 5 -0.66 -4.50 -14.65
C ALA A 5 0.17 -3.54 -13.79
N ILE A 6 -0.45 -2.41 -13.45
CA ILE A 6 0.12 -1.38 -12.60
C ILE A 6 0.31 -2.03 -11.23
N GLN A 7 1.52 -2.54 -10.97
CA GLN A 7 1.80 -3.35 -9.80
C GLN A 7 2.40 -2.47 -8.70
N THR A 8 1.75 -2.44 -7.53
CA THR A 8 2.28 -1.81 -6.33
C THR A 8 3.61 -2.47 -5.95
N ARG A 9 4.60 -1.66 -5.55
CA ARG A 9 5.93 -2.14 -5.20
C ARG A 9 6.34 -1.63 -3.83
N CYS A 10 7.07 -2.45 -3.08
CA CYS A 10 7.70 -1.99 -1.86
C CYS A 10 8.88 -1.09 -2.22
N LEU A 11 8.86 0.17 -1.77
CA LEU A 11 9.91 1.15 -1.99
C LEU A 11 11.23 0.77 -1.30
N VAL A 12 11.16 0.04 -0.18
CA VAL A 12 12.34 -0.36 0.59
C VAL A 12 13.08 -1.51 -0.09
N HIS A 13 12.36 -2.55 -0.47
CA HIS A 13 12.96 -3.77 -1.04
C HIS A 13 12.93 -3.81 -2.58
N GLN A 14 12.23 -2.88 -3.22
CA GLN A 14 12.06 -2.81 -4.68
C GLN A 14 11.44 -4.07 -5.29
N LEU A 15 10.59 -4.74 -4.52
CA LEU A 15 9.90 -5.98 -4.90
C LEU A 15 8.39 -5.74 -5.09
N PRO A 16 7.71 -6.55 -5.93
CA PRO A 16 6.27 -6.49 -6.07
C PRO A 16 5.56 -6.79 -4.74
N GLU A 17 4.44 -6.11 -4.51
CA GLU A 17 3.56 -6.39 -3.37
C GLU A 17 2.48 -7.37 -3.80
N ASP A 18 2.81 -8.66 -3.73
CA ASP A 18 1.96 -9.78 -4.16
C ASP A 18 1.72 -10.83 -3.06
N GLN A 19 2.33 -10.66 -1.89
CA GLN A 19 2.14 -11.58 -0.77
C GLN A 19 0.95 -11.14 0.10
N PRO A 20 0.00 -12.04 0.38
CA PRO A 20 -1.15 -11.70 1.23
C PRO A 20 -0.74 -11.52 2.69
N SER A 21 -1.22 -10.46 3.33
CA SER A 21 -1.06 -10.20 4.75
C SER A 21 -2.31 -9.56 5.35
N PRO A 22 -2.46 -9.50 6.69
CA PRO A 22 -3.54 -8.76 7.33
C PRO A 22 -3.57 -7.26 7.01
N LEU A 23 -2.48 -6.72 6.45
CA LEU A 23 -2.33 -5.32 6.09
C LEU A 23 -2.57 -5.07 4.59
N GLY A 24 -3.01 -6.09 3.85
CA GLY A 24 -3.10 -6.08 2.40
C GLY A 24 -1.94 -6.84 1.74
N LEU A 25 -1.72 -6.58 0.45
CA LEU A 25 -0.60 -7.16 -0.27
C LEU A 25 0.69 -6.42 0.10
N ILE A 26 1.75 -7.16 0.37
CA ILE A 26 3.08 -6.62 0.70
C ILE A 26 4.16 -7.41 -0.02
N CYS A 27 5.39 -6.90 -0.06
CA CYS A 27 6.48 -7.68 -0.67
C CYS A 27 6.92 -8.85 0.22
N ARG A 28 7.55 -9.86 -0.40
CA ARG A 28 8.00 -11.08 0.30
C ARG A 28 8.94 -10.84 1.47
N GLU A 29 9.81 -9.82 1.42
CA GLU A 29 10.76 -9.53 2.51
C GLU A 29 10.03 -8.90 3.70
N CYS A 30 9.12 -7.97 3.44
CA CYS A 30 8.24 -7.42 4.49
C CYS A 30 7.37 -8.52 5.10
N HIS A 31 6.81 -9.41 4.28
CA HIS A 31 6.01 -10.54 4.75
C HIS A 31 6.83 -11.50 5.63
N ALA A 32 8.06 -11.84 5.21
CA ALA A 32 8.97 -12.63 6.00
C ALA A 32 9.30 -11.95 7.34
N ARG A 33 9.58 -10.64 7.34
CA ARG A 33 9.82 -9.87 8.58
C ARG A 33 8.61 -9.94 9.51
N LEU A 34 7.41 -9.60 9.02
CA LEU A 34 6.19 -9.64 9.83
C LEU A 34 5.91 -11.03 10.44
N ARG A 35 6.33 -12.12 9.76
CA ARG A 35 6.13 -13.48 10.23
C ARG A 35 7.17 -13.95 11.25
N HIS A 36 8.44 -13.62 11.03
CA HIS A 36 9.55 -14.19 11.79
C HIS A 36 10.04 -13.31 12.93
N ASP A 37 9.91 -11.99 12.79
CA ASP A 37 10.29 -11.00 13.79
C ASP A 37 9.29 -9.85 13.70
N PRO A 38 8.09 -9.95 14.31
CA PRO A 38 7.06 -8.93 14.15
C PRO A 38 7.51 -7.60 14.79
N PRO A 39 7.18 -6.45 14.17
CA PRO A 39 7.59 -5.14 14.65
C PRO A 39 6.90 -4.75 15.96
N ARG A 40 7.56 -3.84 16.70
CA ARG A 40 7.12 -3.41 18.04
C ARG A 40 6.26 -2.15 17.95
N GLY A 41 5.40 -1.98 18.95
CA GLY A 41 4.56 -0.80 19.08
C GLY A 41 3.35 -0.81 18.15
N SER A 42 2.71 0.36 18.04
CA SER A 42 1.48 0.52 17.28
C SER A 42 1.76 0.85 15.82
N CYS A 43 1.08 0.17 14.90
CA CYS A 43 1.12 0.51 13.48
C CYS A 43 0.34 1.79 13.20
N ARG A 44 0.92 2.70 12.40
CA ARG A 44 0.25 3.87 11.84
C ARG A 44 0.36 3.86 10.33
N GLY A 45 -0.73 4.18 9.62
CA GLY A 45 -0.77 4.25 8.17
C GLY A 45 -1.04 5.67 7.68
N TYR A 46 -0.30 6.14 6.68
CA TYR A 46 -0.54 7.44 6.05
C TYR A 46 -0.02 7.50 4.61
N TRP A 47 -0.63 8.35 3.79
CA TRP A 47 -0.11 8.74 2.49
C TRP A 47 0.95 9.83 2.67
N GLU A 48 2.09 9.68 2.00
CA GLU A 48 3.11 10.71 2.00
C GLU A 48 2.68 11.89 1.12
N SER A 49 3.03 13.10 1.57
CA SER A 49 2.65 14.34 0.89
C SER A 49 3.43 14.59 -0.40
N GLN A 50 4.64 14.04 -0.51
CA GLN A 50 5.49 14.20 -1.69
C GLN A 50 5.47 12.91 -2.51
N PRO A 51 5.21 12.99 -3.83
CA PRO A 51 5.34 11.84 -4.70
C PRO A 51 6.82 11.46 -4.85
N VAL A 52 7.05 10.20 -5.19
CA VAL A 52 8.37 9.69 -5.58
C VAL A 52 8.40 9.44 -7.09
N ILE A 53 9.56 9.58 -7.72
CA ILE A 53 9.73 9.13 -9.10
C ILE A 53 10.11 7.64 -9.07
N ASN A 54 9.33 6.79 -9.71
CA ASN A 54 9.63 5.38 -9.88
C ASN A 54 9.51 5.00 -11.36
N ASP A 55 10.55 4.40 -11.92
CA ASP A 55 10.66 4.07 -13.35
C ASP A 55 10.35 5.25 -14.31
N GLY A 56 10.60 6.49 -13.85
CA GLY A 56 10.41 7.72 -14.63
C GLY A 56 9.06 8.40 -14.44
N ASP A 57 8.11 7.76 -13.75
CA ASP A 57 6.77 8.29 -13.52
C ASP A 57 6.59 8.73 -12.06
N PRO A 58 5.83 9.82 -11.80
CA PRO A 58 5.45 10.17 -10.44
C PRO A 58 4.57 9.06 -9.84
N CYS A 59 4.82 8.72 -8.59
CA CYS A 59 4.11 7.69 -7.85
C CYS A 59 3.76 8.19 -6.44
N SER A 60 2.58 7.82 -5.96
CA SER A 60 2.14 8.07 -4.59
C SER A 60 2.75 7.03 -3.66
N VAL A 61 3.06 7.42 -2.42
CA VAL A 61 3.62 6.50 -1.43
C VAL A 61 2.68 6.36 -0.25
N PHE A 62 2.31 5.12 0.07
CA PHE A 62 1.63 4.79 1.32
C PHE A 62 2.63 4.19 2.30
N ALA A 63 2.68 4.70 3.52
CA ALA A 63 3.59 4.26 4.56
C ALA A 63 2.82 3.62 5.72
N LEU A 64 3.23 2.42 6.10
CA LEU A 64 2.90 1.75 7.37
C LEU A 64 4.12 1.81 8.27
N VAL A 65 4.00 2.43 9.43
CA VAL A 65 5.11 2.72 10.34
C VAL A 65 4.83 2.17 11.73
N TRP A 66 5.80 1.44 12.26
CA TRP A 66 5.96 1.02 13.64
C TRP A 66 7.16 1.72 14.26
N ASP A 67 7.43 1.46 15.53
CA ASP A 67 8.55 2.09 16.24
C ASP A 67 9.92 1.65 15.69
N ASP A 68 10.01 0.42 15.17
CA ASP A 68 11.27 -0.22 14.73
C ASP A 68 11.24 -0.70 13.26
N PHE A 69 10.14 -0.50 12.54
CA PHE A 69 9.97 -1.01 11.18
C PHE A 69 9.01 -0.14 10.38
N GLN A 70 9.20 -0.11 9.06
CA GLN A 70 8.25 0.52 8.16
C GLN A 70 8.14 -0.25 6.84
N ILE A 71 6.95 -0.20 6.27
CA ILE A 71 6.66 -0.62 4.90
C ILE A 71 6.25 0.63 4.14
N ARG A 72 6.91 0.89 3.00
CA ARG A 72 6.57 1.99 2.11
C ARG A 72 6.18 1.40 0.76
N SER A 73 4.92 1.58 0.36
CA SER A 73 4.33 1.03 -0.85
C SER A 73 4.22 2.13 -1.90
N VAL A 74 4.76 1.89 -3.10
CA VAL A 74 4.71 2.77 -4.26
C VAL A 74 3.49 2.40 -5.09
N HIS A 75 2.58 3.35 -5.22
CA HIS A 75 1.38 3.26 -6.03
C HIS A 75 1.53 4.18 -7.25
N PRO A 76 1.41 3.66 -8.48
CA PRO A 76 1.50 4.49 -9.67
C PRO A 76 0.38 5.53 -9.71
N THR A 77 0.70 6.77 -10.09
CA THR A 77 -0.25 7.90 -10.06
C THR A 77 -1.37 7.80 -11.09
N THR A 78 -1.21 6.96 -12.11
CA THR A 78 -2.27 6.65 -13.08
C THR A 78 -3.49 5.96 -12.46
N ALA A 79 -3.43 5.61 -11.17
CA ALA A 79 -4.53 5.05 -10.42
C ALA A 79 -5.19 6.07 -9.46
N TRP A 80 -4.97 7.38 -9.56
CA TRP A 80 -5.65 8.33 -8.65
C TRP A 80 -7.18 8.29 -8.78
N GLU A 81 -7.70 8.21 -10.00
CA GLU A 81 -9.15 8.07 -10.28
C GLU A 81 -9.69 6.69 -9.84
N ASP A 82 -8.83 5.67 -9.81
CA ASP A 82 -9.18 4.32 -9.35
C ASP A 82 -9.13 4.22 -7.82
N LEU A 83 -8.14 4.85 -7.17
CA LEU A 83 -7.98 4.91 -5.71
C LEU A 83 -9.08 5.76 -5.06
N GLU A 84 -9.49 6.85 -5.69
CA GLU A 84 -10.61 7.67 -5.20
C GLU A 84 -11.95 6.90 -5.32
N ARG A 85 -12.14 6.17 -6.42
CA ARG A 85 -13.30 5.29 -6.63
C ARG A 85 -13.32 4.13 -5.63
N ASP A 86 -12.19 3.47 -5.41
CA ASP A 86 -12.07 2.38 -4.44
C ASP A 86 -12.30 2.88 -3.00
N ALA A 87 -11.78 4.06 -2.65
CA ALA A 87 -12.03 4.68 -1.36
C ALA A 87 -13.51 5.05 -1.17
N LEU A 88 -14.17 5.58 -2.21
CA LEU A 88 -15.60 5.86 -2.22
C LEU A 88 -16.44 4.58 -2.05
N ASP A 89 -16.06 3.48 -2.69
CA ASP A 89 -16.77 2.20 -2.57
C ASP A 89 -16.64 1.58 -1.18
N VAL A 90 -15.47 1.70 -0.53
CA VAL A 90 -15.27 1.29 0.86
C VAL A 90 -16.14 2.13 1.81
N LEU A 91 -16.18 3.45 1.64
CA LEU A 91 -17.02 4.33 2.46
C LEU A 91 -18.52 4.08 2.25
N ASN A 92 -18.96 3.85 1.00
CA ASN A 92 -20.36 3.60 0.66
C ASN A 92 -20.84 2.19 1.04
N SER A 93 -19.94 1.22 1.14
CA SER A 93 -20.26 -0.12 1.64
C SER A 93 -20.30 -0.17 3.18
N ALA A 94 -19.48 0.64 3.86
CA ALA A 94 -19.53 0.82 5.31
C ALA A 94 -20.86 1.46 5.76
N ASN A 95 -21.32 2.52 5.09
CA ASN A 95 -22.58 3.19 5.41
C ASN A 95 -23.84 2.32 5.20
N ARG A 96 -23.76 1.30 4.34
CA ARG A 96 -24.86 0.35 4.12
C ARG A 96 -25.01 -0.71 5.22
N ARG A 97 -24.00 -0.89 6.07
CA ARG A 97 -24.07 -1.81 7.23
C ARG A 97 -24.66 -1.17 8.48
N THR A 98 -24.73 0.15 8.54
CA THR A 98 -25.24 0.91 9.70
C THR A 98 -26.73 1.23 9.63
N GLN A 99 -27.43 0.78 8.59
CA GLN A 99 -28.87 1.02 8.38
C GLN A 99 -29.73 -0.27 8.43
N ARG A 100 -29.25 -1.34 9.08
CA ARG A 100 -30.07 -2.53 9.38
C ARG A 100 -30.17 -2.77 10.87
#